data_AF-A0A6B8QNU9-F1
#
_entry.id   AF-A0A6B8QNU9-F1
#
_cell.length_a   1.000
_cell.length_b   1.000
_cell.length_c   1.000
_cell.angle_alpha   90.00
_cell.angle_beta   90.00
_cell.angle_gamma   90.00
#
_symmetry.space_group_name_H-M   'P 1'
#
loop_
_entity.id
_entity.type
_entity.pdbx_description
1 polymer ?
#
loop_
_entity_poly.entity_id
_entity_poly.type
_entity_poly.pdbx_seq_one_letter_code
_entity_poly.pdbx_strand_id
1 'polypeptide(L)'
;MSKISEINSYQRASEVLNLVGADEPIAVNANNFVSLIGDYHLTDSEPPLQCCCEKKLKKLCGQNHRNGYVVELKGNAKSLLGSTCVNDFDPEGELKKSVSHYDNKKGIWKGLVI
;
A
#
# COMPACT_ATOMS: atom_id res chain seq x y z
N MET A 1 -13.68 -12.64 -3.24
CA MET A 1 -13.98 -11.93 -1.96
C MET A 1 -12.65 -11.64 -1.29
N SER A 2 -12.16 -10.41 -1.39
CA SER A 2 -10.90 -10.01 -0.76
C SER A 2 -11.14 -9.83 0.74
N LYS A 3 -10.57 -10.74 1.54
CA LYS A 3 -10.71 -10.75 3.00
C LYS A 3 -9.81 -9.65 3.58
N ILE A 4 -10.38 -8.50 3.94
CA ILE A 4 -9.65 -7.50 4.74
C ILE A 4 -9.82 -7.89 6.19
N SER A 5 -8.83 -8.60 6.74
CA SER A 5 -8.90 -9.16 8.09
C SER A 5 -8.72 -8.10 9.17
N GLU A 6 -7.80 -7.15 9.03
CA GLU A 6 -7.45 -6.14 10.05
C GLU A 6 -7.08 -4.79 9.42
N ILE A 7 -7.40 -3.66 10.10
CA ILE A 7 -6.96 -2.31 9.70
C ILE A 7 -5.65 -2.01 10.44
N ASN A 8 -4.56 -1.90 9.69
CA ASN A 8 -3.23 -1.63 10.25
C ASN A 8 -2.69 -0.31 9.69
N SER A 9 -2.35 0.64 10.58
CA SER A 9 -1.76 1.91 10.18
C SER A 9 -0.37 2.08 10.80
N TYR A 10 0.65 2.17 9.96
CA TYR A 10 2.06 2.29 10.35
C TYR A 10 2.50 3.75 10.35
N GLN A 11 3.25 4.15 11.38
CA GLN A 11 3.77 5.52 11.52
C GLN A 11 5.29 5.60 11.42
N ARG A 12 5.98 4.46 11.32
CA ARG A 12 7.44 4.38 11.23
C ARG A 12 7.86 3.73 9.93
N ALA A 13 8.86 4.30 9.27
CA ALA A 13 9.39 3.78 8.02
C ALA A 13 10.03 2.40 8.22
N SER A 14 10.74 2.22 9.34
CA SER A 14 11.39 0.97 9.71
C SER A 14 10.39 -0.19 9.91
N GLU A 15 9.20 0.09 10.46
CA GLU A 15 8.15 -0.93 10.60
C GLU A 15 7.67 -1.41 9.22
N VAL A 16 7.45 -0.48 8.30
CA VAL A 16 7.03 -0.83 6.93
C VAL A 16 8.13 -1.61 6.21
N LEU A 17 9.40 -1.20 6.34
CA LEU A 17 10.55 -1.88 5.73
C LEU A 17 10.73 -3.30 6.27
N ASN A 18 10.57 -3.50 7.58
CA ASN A 18 10.61 -4.83 8.19
C ASN A 18 9.50 -5.75 7.67
N LEU A 19 8.34 -5.20 7.29
CA LEU A 19 7.25 -5.97 6.70
C LEU A 19 7.52 -6.36 5.24
N VAL A 20 7.99 -5.42 4.41
CA VAL A 20 8.24 -5.71 2.99
C VAL A 20 9.47 -6.58 2.75
N GLY A 21 10.35 -6.67 3.75
CA GLY A 21 11.65 -7.32 3.62
C GLY A 21 12.68 -6.30 3.13
N ALA A 22 13.86 -6.31 3.76
CA ALA A 22 14.89 -5.30 3.56
C ALA A 22 15.60 -5.39 2.20
N ASP A 23 15.57 -6.55 1.55
CA ASP A 23 16.48 -6.83 0.43
C ASP A 23 15.99 -6.32 -0.92
N GLU A 24 14.73 -6.52 -1.33
CA GLU A 24 14.27 -6.03 -2.64
C GLU A 24 12.76 -5.75 -2.67
N PRO A 25 12.34 -4.47 -2.83
CA PRO A 25 10.94 -4.15 -3.04
C PRO A 25 10.43 -4.70 -4.37
N ILE A 26 9.46 -5.63 -4.32
CA ILE A 26 8.89 -6.23 -5.53
C ILE A 26 7.93 -5.25 -6.21
N ALA A 27 8.04 -5.13 -7.52
CA ALA A 27 7.13 -4.35 -8.35
C ALA A 27 5.67 -4.75 -8.09
N VAL A 28 4.79 -3.80 -7.81
CA VAL A 28 3.35 -4.05 -7.64
C VAL A 28 2.63 -3.79 -8.94
N ASN A 29 1.87 -4.78 -9.42
CA ASN A 29 1.00 -4.66 -10.57
C ASN A 29 -0.30 -5.48 -10.42
N ALA A 30 -1.24 -5.27 -11.34
CA ALA A 30 -2.54 -5.94 -11.32
C ALA A 30 -2.42 -7.48 -11.44
N ASN A 31 -1.31 -8.01 -11.96
CA ASN A 31 -1.12 -9.45 -12.12
C ASN A 31 -0.63 -10.12 -10.84
N ASN A 32 0.04 -9.39 -9.94
CA ASN A 32 0.60 -9.95 -8.72
C ASN A 32 -0.03 -9.43 -7.42
N PHE A 33 -0.82 -8.38 -7.47
CA PHE A 33 -1.59 -7.90 -6.32
C PHE A 33 -2.56 -8.96 -5.80
N VAL A 34 -2.62 -9.12 -4.48
CA VAL A 34 -3.55 -10.04 -3.80
C VAL A 34 -4.47 -9.27 -2.85
N SER A 35 -3.90 -8.50 -1.92
CA SER A 35 -4.69 -7.81 -0.91
C SER A 35 -3.97 -6.61 -0.30
N LEU A 36 -4.72 -5.75 0.39
CA LEU A 36 -4.17 -4.70 1.25
C LEU A 36 -4.00 -5.23 2.66
N ILE A 37 -2.83 -4.99 3.24
CA ILE A 37 -2.49 -5.42 4.60
C ILE A 37 -2.36 -4.26 5.58
N GLY A 38 -2.25 -3.02 5.06
CA GLY A 38 -2.26 -1.82 5.87
C GLY A 38 -1.98 -0.55 5.08
N ASP A 39 -1.95 0.56 5.79
CA ASP A 39 -1.54 1.87 5.29
C ASP A 39 -0.37 2.42 6.10
N TYR A 40 0.40 3.32 5.52
CA TYR A 40 1.45 4.06 6.22
C TYR A 40 1.25 5.56 6.09
N HIS A 41 1.53 6.26 7.18
CA HIS A 41 1.50 7.72 7.24
C HIS A 41 2.69 8.21 8.06
N LEU A 42 3.74 8.60 7.36
CA LEU A 42 5.01 9.01 7.92
C LEU A 42 5.03 10.52 8.13
N THR A 43 5.54 10.93 9.28
CA THR A 43 5.77 12.34 9.61
C THR A 43 7.02 12.85 8.89
N ASP A 44 7.29 14.16 8.94
CA ASP A 44 8.51 14.74 8.38
C ASP A 44 9.80 14.20 9.02
N SER A 45 9.70 13.74 10.27
CA SER A 45 10.80 13.14 11.04
C SER A 45 11.19 11.73 10.58
N GLU A 46 10.33 11.04 9.84
CA GLU A 46 10.60 9.71 9.30
C GLU A 46 11.08 9.82 7.84
N PRO A 47 12.01 8.95 7.38
CA PRO A 47 12.41 8.93 5.99
C PRO A 47 11.24 8.47 5.10
N PRO A 48 11.03 9.07 3.92
CA PRO A 48 9.99 8.61 3.00
C PRO A 48 10.35 7.24 2.41
N LEU A 49 9.33 6.51 1.94
CA LEU A 49 9.49 5.17 1.39
C LEU A 49 9.40 5.19 -0.14
N GLN A 50 10.25 4.41 -0.80
CA GLN A 50 10.35 4.39 -2.26
C GLN A 50 9.27 3.50 -2.88
N CYS A 51 8.32 4.09 -3.60
CA CYS A 51 7.19 3.39 -4.18
C CYS A 51 7.58 2.36 -5.25
N CYS A 52 7.03 1.16 -5.10
CA CYS A 52 7.29 0.00 -5.94
C CYS A 52 6.17 -0.22 -6.98
N CYS A 53 5.28 0.75 -7.15
CA CYS A 53 4.21 0.68 -8.14
C CYS A 53 4.79 0.61 -9.55
N GLU A 54 4.47 -0.45 -10.31
CA GLU A 54 4.79 -0.54 -11.72
C GLU A 54 3.78 0.27 -12.53
N LYS A 55 4.17 1.41 -13.08
CA LYS A 55 3.30 2.23 -13.95
C LYS A 55 3.13 1.61 -15.35
N LYS A 56 2.28 2.23 -16.17
CA LYS A 56 2.14 1.90 -17.60
C LYS A 56 3.52 1.78 -18.27
N LEU A 57 3.69 0.75 -19.11
CA LEU A 57 4.95 0.37 -19.78
C LEU A 57 6.05 -0.26 -18.89
N LYS A 58 5.67 -0.92 -17.79
CA LYS A 58 6.60 -1.64 -16.89
C LYS A 58 7.67 -0.75 -16.25
N LYS A 59 7.39 0.55 -16.11
CA LYS A 59 8.29 1.49 -15.43
C LYS A 59 7.90 1.61 -13.97
N LEU A 60 8.82 1.35 -13.05
CA LEU A 60 8.59 1.59 -11.62
C LEU A 60 8.39 3.09 -11.36
N CYS A 61 7.52 3.41 -10.41
CA CYS A 61 7.37 4.78 -9.92
C CYS A 61 8.70 5.29 -9.38
N GLY A 62 9.31 4.56 -8.43
CA GLY A 62 10.59 4.90 -7.83
C GLY A 62 10.60 6.22 -7.05
N GLN A 63 9.46 6.90 -6.90
CA GLN A 63 9.36 8.13 -6.13
C GLN A 63 9.19 7.85 -4.65
N ASN A 64 9.65 8.81 -3.84
CA ASN A 64 9.55 8.77 -2.39
C ASN A 64 8.17 9.27 -1.95
N HIS A 65 7.47 8.46 -1.15
CA HIS A 65 6.17 8.80 -0.58
C HIS A 65 6.22 8.72 0.94
N ARG A 66 5.59 9.71 1.59
CA ARG A 66 5.38 9.70 3.04
C ARG A 66 4.08 9.02 3.44
N ASN A 67 3.17 8.79 2.50
CA ASN A 67 1.91 8.11 2.76
C ASN A 67 1.54 7.15 1.63
N GLY A 68 0.86 6.08 2.00
CA GLY A 68 0.47 5.06 1.04
C GLY A 68 0.03 3.78 1.70
N TYR A 69 0.17 2.69 0.97
CA TYR A 69 -0.37 1.39 1.35
C TYR A 69 0.69 0.31 1.32
N VAL A 70 0.54 -0.64 2.22
CA VAL A 70 1.28 -1.90 2.23
C VAL A 70 0.37 -2.97 1.66
N VAL A 71 0.88 -3.72 0.68
CA VAL A 71 0.13 -4.73 -0.06
C VAL A 71 0.81 -6.08 0.03
N GLU A 72 -0.01 -7.11 -0.01
CA GLU A 72 0.43 -8.48 -0.21
C GLU A 72 0.34 -8.84 -1.70
N LEU A 73 1.38 -9.50 -2.17
CA LEU A 73 1.54 -10.00 -3.53
C LEU A 73 1.46 -11.52 -3.56
N LYS A 74 1.32 -12.08 -4.76
CA LYS A 74 1.38 -13.53 -4.99
C LYS A 74 2.69 -14.08 -4.42
N GLY A 75 2.61 -15.24 -3.77
CA GLY A 75 3.75 -15.86 -3.08
C GLY A 75 4.03 -15.31 -1.68
N ASN A 76 3.06 -14.61 -1.06
CA ASN A 76 3.13 -14.02 0.28
C ASN A 76 4.21 -12.91 0.43
N ALA A 77 4.75 -12.44 -0.69
CA ALA A 77 5.63 -11.30 -0.71
C ALA A 77 4.84 -10.02 -0.39
N LYS A 78 5.52 -9.03 0.19
CA LYS A 78 4.91 -7.76 0.58
C LYS A 78 5.63 -6.64 -0.14
N SER A 79 4.87 -5.60 -0.46
CA SER A 79 5.42 -4.43 -1.13
C SER A 79 4.63 -3.19 -0.75
N LEU A 80 5.13 -2.04 -1.20
CA LEU A 80 4.60 -0.73 -0.81
C LEU A 80 4.26 0.13 -2.02
N LEU A 81 3.17 0.87 -1.87
CA LEU A 81 2.58 1.74 -2.88
C LEU A 81 2.44 3.13 -2.30
N GLY A 82 2.78 4.15 -3.08
CA GLY A 82 2.42 5.53 -2.75
C GLY A 82 0.93 5.77 -2.94
N SER A 83 0.32 6.56 -2.06
CA SER A 83 -1.12 6.89 -2.12
C SER A 83 -1.55 7.46 -3.49
N THR A 84 -0.74 8.36 -4.05
CA THR A 84 -0.98 8.96 -5.37
C THR A 84 -0.86 7.94 -6.50
N CYS A 85 0.04 6.95 -6.36
CA CYS A 85 0.28 5.95 -7.40
C CYS A 85 -0.90 4.99 -7.60
N VAL A 86 -1.75 4.80 -6.59
CA VAL A 86 -2.97 3.99 -6.71
C VAL A 86 -3.89 4.56 -7.80
N ASN A 87 -4.03 5.89 -7.86
CA ASN A 87 -4.92 6.55 -8.82
C ASN A 87 -4.35 6.55 -10.24
N ASP A 88 -3.03 6.72 -10.39
CA ASP A 88 -2.35 6.74 -11.69
C ASP A 88 -2.24 5.36 -12.34
N PHE A 89 -2.16 4.31 -11.52
CA PHE A 89 -1.85 2.96 -11.99
C PHE A 89 -3.06 2.23 -12.57
N ASP A 90 -4.16 2.21 -11.83
CA ASP A 90 -5.31 1.36 -12.13
C ASP A 90 -6.61 2.05 -11.74
N PRO A 91 -7.06 3.03 -12.56
CA PRO A 91 -8.18 3.90 -12.21
C PRO A 91 -9.53 3.18 -12.08
N GLU A 92 -9.64 1.91 -12.51
CA GLU A 92 -10.87 1.11 -12.44
C GLU A 92 -10.68 -0.33 -11.92
N GLY A 93 -9.46 -0.82 -11.76
CA GLY A 93 -9.21 -2.20 -11.38
C GLY A 93 -9.11 -2.47 -9.88
N GLU A 94 -8.68 -3.68 -9.55
CA GLU A 94 -8.89 -4.30 -8.24
C GLU A 94 -8.15 -3.61 -7.10
N LEU A 95 -6.99 -3.01 -7.38
CA LEU A 95 -6.22 -2.29 -6.37
C LEU A 95 -7.00 -1.09 -5.85
N LYS A 96 -7.55 -0.26 -6.75
CA LYS A 96 -8.32 0.93 -6.36
C LYS A 96 -9.60 0.57 -5.61
N LYS A 97 -10.29 -0.50 -6.05
CA LYS A 97 -11.47 -1.02 -5.34
C LYS A 97 -11.11 -1.48 -3.93
N SER A 98 -9.99 -2.19 -3.79
CA SER A 98 -9.48 -2.63 -2.49
C SER A 98 -9.12 -1.46 -1.60
N VAL A 99 -8.44 -0.43 -2.12
CA VAL A 99 -8.07 0.79 -1.39
C VAL A 99 -9.31 1.54 -0.92
N SER A 100 -10.27 1.77 -1.81
CA SER A 100 -11.53 2.42 -1.47
C SER A 100 -12.29 1.67 -0.38
N HIS A 101 -12.37 0.34 -0.48
CA HIS A 101 -13.02 -0.48 0.54
C HIS A 101 -12.26 -0.44 1.89
N TYR A 102 -10.93 -0.45 1.86
CA TYR A 102 -10.08 -0.34 3.05
C TYR A 102 -10.27 1.02 3.75
N ASP A 103 -10.19 2.12 3.00
CA ASP A 103 -10.33 3.48 3.55
C ASP A 103 -11.75 3.73 4.08
N ASN A 104 -12.78 3.20 3.40
CA ASN A 104 -14.15 3.25 3.90
C ASN A 104 -14.28 2.49 5.23
N LYS A 105 -13.79 1.24 5.30
CA LYS A 105 -13.80 0.44 6.54
C LYS A 105 -13.04 1.15 7.68
N LYS A 106 -11.91 1.79 7.38
CA LYS A 106 -11.13 2.59 8.33
C LYS A 106 -11.89 3.84 8.79
N GLY A 107 -12.57 4.54 7.88
CA GLY A 107 -13.43 5.68 8.19
C GLY A 107 -14.59 5.30 9.11
N ILE A 108 -15.25 4.17 8.83
CA ILE A 108 -16.29 3.59 9.70
C ILE A 108 -15.72 3.28 11.08
N TRP A 109 -14.53 2.66 11.17
CA TRP A 109 -13.87 2.39 12.44
C TRP A 109 -13.54 3.66 13.24
N LYS A 110 -13.10 4.73 12.57
CA LYS A 110 -12.89 6.03 13.23
C LYS A 110 -14.18 6.68 13.73
N GLY A 111 -15.33 6.38 13.11
CA GLY A 111 -16.65 6.86 13.53
C GLY A 111 -17.36 5.95 14.56
N LEU A 112 -16.84 4.75 14.81
CA LEU A 112 -17.39 3.79 15.79
C LEU A 112 -16.77 3.93 17.19
N VAL A 113 -15.91 4.93 17.39
CA VAL A 113 -15.45 5.35 18.73
C VAL A 113 -16.48 6.34 19.27
N ILE A 114 -17.55 5.82 19.87
CA ILE A 114 -18.52 6.58 20.68
C ILE A 114 -18.41 6.13 22.13
#